data_AF-A0A4Q7M0W4-F1
#
_entry.id   AF-A0A4Q7M0W4-F1
#
_cell.length_a   1.000
_cell.length_b   1.000
_cell.length_c   1.000
_cell.angle_alpha   90.00
_cell.angle_beta   90.00
_cell.angle_gamma   90.00
#
_symmetry.space_group_name_H-M   'P 1'
#
loop_
_entity.id
_entity.type
_entity.pdbx_description
1 polymer ?
#
loop_
_entity_poly.entity_id
_entity_poly.type
_entity_poly.pdbx_seq_one_letter_code
_entity_poly.pdbx_strand_id
1 'polypeptide(L)'
;MSTTLTSTPVLGTLARREIRHYATSWLFLAGLALAAASTVQSFFTDDGTSSTMTVIVPAALLGVVGMIVMAGLVRRSDRAAAAAGAVAVPERTRTLALAAAVVVPLAAALAWFAAAMVMLAVRPPSAAAVPFGPVSTAHVVAVMAALGVVPAIGGPLLGLVVTRWLPQRGVTAIAAVAVVLVTILLQGNFEATWRWHVVWPWVYWYGPLSWGSTGTGSTSWVALPGSPFAWIVYQLALCALCVVVAMWHDAESDRSRLRPVLLATVAVAVVALVATMALGLPEAVHNPVSGLSF
;
A
#
# COMPACT_ATOMS: atom_id res chain seq x y z
N MET A 1 24.67 -17.91 -29.51
CA MET A 1 24.38 -16.47 -29.47
C MET A 1 24.32 -16.05 -28.01
N SER A 2 25.41 -15.47 -27.51
CA SER A 2 25.59 -15.11 -26.10
C SER A 2 25.66 -13.58 -26.00
N THR A 3 24.60 -12.96 -25.49
CA THR A 3 24.51 -11.52 -25.20
C THR A 3 24.26 -11.36 -23.71
N THR A 4 25.32 -11.46 -22.92
CA THR A 4 25.21 -11.38 -21.45
C THR A 4 26.36 -10.61 -20.82
N LEU A 5 26.79 -9.50 -21.42
CA LEU A 5 27.76 -8.59 -20.80
C LEU A 5 27.45 -7.16 -21.25
N THR A 6 26.84 -6.35 -20.35
CA THR A 6 26.78 -4.84 -20.30
C THR A 6 25.42 -4.20 -19.91
N SER A 7 24.62 -4.76 -18.98
CA SER A 7 23.33 -4.12 -18.58
C SER A 7 23.28 -3.50 -17.18
N THR A 8 24.16 -3.90 -16.26
CA THR A 8 24.17 -3.41 -14.86
C THR A 8 24.52 -1.92 -14.69
N PRO A 9 25.41 -1.27 -15.48
CA PRO A 9 25.74 0.15 -15.26
C PRO A 9 24.61 1.10 -15.67
N VAL A 10 23.79 0.76 -16.67
CA VAL A 10 22.70 1.62 -17.16
C VAL A 10 21.50 1.59 -16.23
N LEU A 11 21.05 0.39 -15.84
CA LEU A 11 19.92 0.24 -14.92
C LEU A 11 20.20 0.91 -13.58
N GLY A 12 21.37 0.66 -12.99
CA GLY A 12 21.73 1.25 -11.69
C GLY A 12 21.86 2.78 -11.73
N THR A 13 22.27 3.34 -12.87
CA THR A 13 22.32 4.80 -13.07
C THR A 13 20.93 5.40 -13.22
N LEU A 14 20.06 4.75 -14.01
CA LEU A 14 18.70 5.20 -14.21
C LEU A 14 17.87 5.06 -12.92
N ALA A 15 18.01 3.94 -12.19
CA ALA A 15 17.34 3.72 -10.91
C ALA A 15 17.71 4.81 -9.89
N ARG A 16 19.01 5.12 -9.74
CA ARG A 16 19.46 6.22 -8.87
C ARG A 16 18.84 7.57 -9.26
N ARG A 17 18.72 7.83 -10.57
CA ARG A 17 18.08 9.04 -11.07
C ARG A 17 16.58 9.10 -10.74
N GLU A 18 15.85 8.01 -10.97
CA GLU A 18 14.41 7.98 -10.68
C GLU A 18 14.12 7.99 -9.18
N ILE A 19 14.95 7.31 -8.36
CA ILE A 19 14.94 7.42 -6.89
C ILE A 19 15.08 8.89 -6.47
N ARG A 20 16.08 9.60 -7.03
CA ARG A 20 16.27 11.03 -6.73
C ARG A 20 15.07 11.87 -7.17
N HIS A 21 14.57 11.67 -8.38
CA HIS A 21 13.41 12.42 -8.88
C HIS A 21 12.16 12.20 -8.02
N TYR A 22 11.94 10.96 -7.57
CA TYR A 22 10.84 10.62 -6.67
C TYR A 22 11.02 11.34 -5.33
N ALA A 23 12.20 11.23 -4.72
CA ALA A 23 12.52 11.86 -3.44
C ALA A 23 12.42 13.39 -3.47
N THR A 24 12.70 14.02 -4.61
CA THR A 24 12.58 15.47 -4.79
C THR A 24 11.24 15.93 -5.34
N SER A 25 10.28 15.02 -5.52
CA SER A 25 8.93 15.37 -6.00
C SER A 25 8.21 16.20 -4.94
N TRP A 26 7.73 17.39 -5.30
CA TRP A 26 7.02 18.27 -4.37
C TRP A 26 5.79 17.59 -3.74
N LEU A 27 5.03 16.84 -4.53
CA LEU A 27 3.86 16.10 -4.02
C LEU A 27 4.27 15.04 -2.98
N PHE A 28 5.37 14.33 -3.22
CA PHE A 28 5.90 13.37 -2.25
C PHE A 28 6.37 14.07 -0.98
N LEU A 29 7.13 15.15 -1.11
CA LEU A 29 7.63 15.92 0.04
C LEU A 29 6.48 16.49 0.88
N ALA A 30 5.41 16.99 0.26
CA ALA A 30 4.22 17.46 0.95
C ALA A 30 3.52 16.32 1.70
N GLY A 31 3.31 15.16 1.06
CA GLY A 31 2.75 13.97 1.71
C GLY A 31 3.61 13.47 2.87
N LEU A 32 4.93 13.43 2.69
CA LEU A 32 5.90 13.05 3.71
C LEU A 32 5.87 14.02 4.90
N ALA A 33 5.84 15.32 4.65
CA ALA A 33 5.78 16.34 5.70
C ALA A 33 4.50 16.22 6.53
N LEU A 34 3.35 16.01 5.87
CA LEU A 34 2.08 15.80 6.55
C LEU A 34 2.05 14.49 7.35
N ALA A 35 2.62 13.40 6.81
CA ALA A 35 2.72 12.13 7.52
C ALA A 35 3.62 12.25 8.76
N ALA A 36 4.76 12.93 8.63
CA ALA A 36 5.66 13.21 9.73
C ALA A 36 5.00 14.10 10.79
N ALA A 37 4.32 15.18 10.39
CA ALA A 37 3.61 16.08 11.30
C ALA A 37 2.53 15.33 12.11
N SER A 38 1.73 14.50 11.44
CA SER A 38 0.74 13.65 12.11
C SER A 38 1.39 12.68 13.09
N THR A 39 2.51 12.05 12.71
CA THR A 39 3.25 11.14 13.60
C THR A 39 3.78 11.86 14.84
N VAL A 40 4.37 13.05 14.64
CA VAL A 40 4.88 13.88 15.73
C VAL A 40 3.74 14.31 16.66
N GLN A 41 2.60 14.73 16.10
CA GLN A 41 1.42 15.08 16.89
C GLN A 41 0.94 13.92 17.77
N SER A 42 1.00 12.67 17.29
CA SER A 42 0.65 11.48 18.08
C SER A 42 1.57 11.25 19.29
N PHE A 43 2.79 11.78 19.30
CA PHE A 43 3.65 11.73 20.50
C PHE A 43 3.24 12.76 21.56
N PHE A 44 2.57 13.85 21.18
CA PHE A 44 2.21 14.93 22.12
C PHE A 44 0.76 14.86 22.58
N THR A 45 -0.10 14.15 21.83
CA THR A 45 -1.52 14.03 22.13
C THR A 45 -1.76 12.62 22.67
N ASP A 46 -2.27 12.53 23.90
CA ASP A 46 -2.83 11.29 24.43
C ASP A 46 -4.34 11.46 24.43
N ASP A 47 -4.95 11.10 23.31
CA ASP A 47 -6.39 11.17 23.10
C ASP A 47 -7.09 9.86 23.50
N GLY A 48 -6.37 8.94 24.17
CA GLY A 48 -6.84 7.59 24.47
C GLY A 48 -6.75 6.64 23.26
N THR A 49 -6.44 7.16 22.07
CA THR A 49 -6.51 6.38 20.83
C THR A 49 -5.31 5.46 20.74
N SER A 50 -5.55 4.31 20.14
CA SER A 50 -4.46 3.41 19.80
C SER A 50 -3.68 3.96 18.61
N SER A 51 -2.34 3.96 18.73
CA SER A 51 -1.38 4.24 17.65
C SER A 51 -1.62 3.41 16.37
N THR A 52 -2.41 2.34 16.48
CA THR A 52 -2.85 1.47 15.39
C THR A 52 -3.90 2.08 14.47
N MET A 53 -4.55 3.19 14.88
CA MET A 53 -5.58 3.87 14.09
C MET A 53 -5.00 4.90 13.11
N THR A 54 -3.78 5.39 13.34
CA THR A 54 -3.10 6.34 12.43
C THR A 54 -2.44 5.67 11.23
N VAL A 55 -2.59 4.34 11.09
CA VAL A 55 -2.06 3.53 9.98
C VAL A 55 -2.53 3.99 8.60
N ILE A 56 -3.65 4.73 8.52
CA ILE A 56 -4.13 5.32 7.27
C ILE A 56 -3.19 6.37 6.69
N VAL A 57 -2.53 7.12 7.57
CA VAL A 57 -1.75 8.30 7.23
C VAL A 57 -0.65 7.94 6.21
N PRO A 58 0.22 6.94 6.45
CA PRO A 58 1.18 6.50 5.44
C PRO A 58 0.53 5.92 4.18
N ALA A 59 -0.56 5.14 4.27
CA ALA A 59 -1.23 4.61 3.09
C ALA A 59 -1.77 5.72 2.17
N ALA A 60 -2.42 6.74 2.74
CA ALA A 60 -2.97 7.85 1.99
C ALA A 60 -1.86 8.78 1.47
N LEU A 61 -0.99 9.25 2.38
CA LEU A 61 -0.02 10.30 2.06
C LEU A 61 1.23 9.82 1.34
N LEU A 62 1.61 8.55 1.49
CA LEU A 62 2.75 7.95 0.77
C LEU A 62 2.28 7.03 -0.35
N GLY A 63 1.26 6.21 -0.11
CA GLY A 63 0.71 5.27 -1.10
C GLY A 63 -0.09 5.98 -2.20
N VAL A 64 -1.23 6.59 -1.86
CA VAL A 64 -2.14 7.21 -2.84
C VAL A 64 -1.48 8.41 -3.54
N VAL A 65 -0.83 9.31 -2.79
CA VAL A 65 -0.04 10.41 -3.39
C VAL A 65 1.10 9.83 -4.24
N GLY A 66 1.75 8.77 -3.77
CA GLY A 66 2.83 8.10 -4.50
C GLY A 66 2.41 7.50 -5.84
N MET A 67 1.14 7.07 -5.96
CA MET A 67 0.54 6.67 -7.24
C MET A 67 0.61 7.80 -8.29
N ILE A 68 0.28 9.03 -7.87
CA ILE A 68 0.30 10.22 -8.75
C ILE A 68 1.74 10.61 -9.09
N VAL A 69 2.64 10.56 -8.10
CA VAL A 69 4.08 10.84 -8.31
C VAL A 69 4.68 9.87 -9.32
N MET A 70 4.46 8.56 -9.13
CA MET A 70 4.99 7.53 -10.03
C MET A 70 4.43 7.70 -11.45
N ALA A 71 3.13 7.97 -11.59
CA ALA A 71 2.54 8.25 -12.89
C ALA A 71 3.18 9.45 -13.60
N GLY A 72 3.51 10.51 -12.85
CA GLY A 72 4.24 11.66 -13.37
C GLY A 72 5.64 11.31 -13.86
N LEU A 73 6.36 10.43 -13.16
CA LEU A 73 7.67 9.93 -13.56
C LEU A 73 7.61 9.07 -14.82
N VAL A 74 6.65 8.13 -14.91
CA VAL A 74 6.41 7.30 -16.10
C VAL A 74 6.19 8.18 -17.33
N ARG A 75 5.23 9.12 -17.27
CA ARG A 75 4.94 10.04 -18.38
C ARG A 75 6.13 10.92 -18.77
N ARG A 76 6.99 11.27 -17.82
CA ARG A 76 8.21 12.04 -18.10
C ARG A 76 9.23 11.18 -18.82
N SER A 77 9.43 9.95 -18.34
CA SER A 77 10.34 8.97 -18.94
C SER A 77 9.93 8.65 -20.38
N ASP A 78 8.64 8.45 -20.64
CA ASP A 78 8.14 8.15 -21.99
C ASP A 78 8.24 9.33 -22.94
N ARG A 79 7.93 10.55 -22.47
CA ARG A 79 8.14 11.77 -23.28
C ARG A 79 9.62 11.99 -23.62
N ALA A 80 10.52 11.73 -22.67
CA ALA A 80 11.96 11.84 -22.92
C ALA A 80 12.44 10.82 -23.95
N ALA A 81 11.95 9.58 -23.89
CA ALA A 81 12.28 8.55 -24.87
C ALA A 81 11.70 8.88 -26.27
N ALA A 82 10.46 9.38 -26.34
CA ALA A 82 9.85 9.80 -27.59
C ALA A 82 10.60 10.98 -28.24
N ALA A 83 11.03 11.96 -27.44
CA ALA A 83 11.79 13.11 -27.93
C ALA A 83 13.21 12.75 -28.42
N ALA A 84 13.81 11.69 -27.89
CA ALA A 84 15.15 11.25 -28.28
C ALA A 84 15.21 10.60 -29.67
N GLY A 85 14.08 10.16 -30.24
CA GLY A 85 13.96 9.60 -31.60
C GLY A 85 14.63 8.23 -31.81
N ALA A 86 15.67 7.91 -31.05
CA ALA A 86 16.30 6.59 -30.96
C ALA A 86 16.28 6.11 -29.49
N VAL A 87 15.80 4.89 -29.27
CA VAL A 87 15.66 4.32 -27.91
C VAL A 87 17.03 3.92 -27.39
N ALA A 88 17.76 4.86 -26.78
CA ALA A 88 19.06 4.58 -26.17
C ALA A 88 18.96 3.62 -24.97
N VAL A 89 17.78 3.50 -24.34
CA VAL A 89 17.53 2.61 -23.19
C VAL A 89 16.19 1.86 -23.39
N PRO A 90 16.19 0.52 -23.40
CA PRO A 90 14.97 -0.29 -23.55
C PRO A 90 13.88 0.08 -22.55
N GLU A 91 12.61 -0.05 -22.95
CA GLU A 91 11.46 0.29 -22.10
C GLU A 91 11.46 -0.54 -20.81
N ARG A 92 11.79 -1.83 -20.90
CA ARG A 92 11.95 -2.72 -19.75
C ARG A 92 12.91 -2.19 -18.69
N THR A 93 14.06 -1.65 -19.11
CA THR A 93 15.06 -1.08 -18.20
C THR A 93 14.52 0.18 -17.51
N ARG A 94 13.74 0.99 -18.24
CA ARG A 94 13.07 2.17 -17.68
C ARG A 94 11.99 1.77 -16.67
N THR A 95 11.17 0.76 -16.97
CA THR A 95 10.15 0.22 -16.06
C THR A 95 10.78 -0.31 -14.76
N LEU A 96 11.88 -1.07 -14.85
CA LEU A 96 12.60 -1.57 -13.66
C LEU A 96 13.23 -0.43 -12.83
N ALA A 97 13.78 0.59 -13.49
CA ALA A 97 14.32 1.76 -12.78
C ALA A 97 13.23 2.56 -12.03
N LEU A 98 12.05 2.71 -12.65
CA LEU A 98 10.88 3.33 -12.03
C LEU A 98 10.36 2.48 -10.86
N ALA A 99 10.27 1.16 -11.03
CA ALA A 99 9.91 0.25 -9.95
C ALA A 99 10.90 0.34 -8.77
N ALA A 100 12.21 0.52 -9.02
CA ALA A 100 13.19 0.71 -7.95
C ALA A 100 13.00 2.01 -7.16
N ALA A 101 12.34 3.04 -7.73
CA ALA A 101 12.09 4.30 -7.04
C ALA A 101 11.12 4.16 -5.85
N VAL A 102 10.39 3.04 -5.73
CA VAL A 102 9.53 2.75 -4.57
C VAL A 102 10.30 2.53 -3.27
N VAL A 103 11.63 2.38 -3.33
CA VAL A 103 12.49 2.39 -2.14
C VAL A 103 12.31 3.68 -1.31
N VAL A 104 11.99 4.80 -1.97
CA VAL A 104 11.80 6.10 -1.33
C VAL A 104 10.56 6.12 -0.41
N PRO A 105 9.33 5.85 -0.90
CA PRO A 105 8.17 5.76 -0.03
C PRO A 105 8.23 4.58 0.94
N LEU A 106 8.91 3.48 0.59
CA LEU A 106 9.18 2.39 1.52
C LEU A 106 10.02 2.85 2.72
N ALA A 107 11.14 3.55 2.48
CA ALA A 107 11.99 4.05 3.56
C ALA A 107 11.24 5.02 4.48
N ALA A 108 10.43 5.91 3.91
CA ALA A 108 9.56 6.80 4.68
C ALA A 108 8.53 6.03 5.53
N ALA A 109 7.89 5.01 4.96
CA ALA A 109 6.90 4.20 5.67
C ALA A 109 7.55 3.33 6.76
N LEU A 110 8.77 2.85 6.57
CA LEU A 110 9.53 2.13 7.60
C LEU A 110 9.94 3.05 8.76
N ALA A 111 10.31 4.30 8.47
CA ALA A 111 10.59 5.30 9.51
C ALA A 111 9.33 5.61 10.33
N TRP A 112 8.19 5.79 9.65
CA TRP A 112 6.88 5.92 10.30
C TRP A 112 6.56 4.68 11.15
N PHE A 113 6.75 3.48 10.62
CA PHE A 113 6.46 2.22 11.31
C PHE A 113 7.34 2.06 12.55
N ALA A 114 8.63 2.38 12.46
CA ALA A 114 9.53 2.39 13.61
C ALA A 114 9.06 3.38 14.69
N ALA A 115 8.63 4.58 14.33
CA ALA A 115 8.06 5.54 15.27
C ALA A 115 6.78 5.00 15.92
N ALA A 116 5.93 4.33 15.15
CA ALA A 116 4.71 3.72 15.66
C ALA A 116 4.99 2.54 16.61
N MET A 117 6.04 1.75 16.35
CA MET A 117 6.53 0.73 17.28
C MET A 117 7.04 1.33 18.60
N VAL A 118 7.75 2.45 18.54
CA VAL A 118 8.19 3.18 19.75
C VAL A 118 6.98 3.69 20.53
N MET A 119 5.97 4.27 19.86
CA MET A 119 4.73 4.68 20.52
C MET A 119 4.03 3.51 21.20
N LEU A 120 3.90 2.37 20.52
CA LEU A 120 3.29 1.18 21.09
C LEU A 120 4.02 0.67 22.35
N ALA A 121 5.34 0.80 22.39
CA ALA A 121 6.16 0.40 23.54
C ALA A 121 6.10 1.39 24.71
N VAL A 122 6.08 2.70 24.43
CA VAL A 122 6.11 3.76 25.46
C VAL A 122 4.71 4.07 25.99
N ARG A 123 3.68 3.93 25.17
CA ARG A 123 2.27 4.18 25.49
C ARG A 123 1.42 2.99 25.00
N PRO A 124 1.44 1.87 25.75
CA PRO A 124 0.62 0.73 25.38
C PRO A 124 -0.86 1.12 25.40
N PRO A 125 -1.65 0.70 24.38
CA PRO A 125 -3.07 1.02 24.32
C PRO A 125 -3.80 0.39 25.51
N SER A 126 -4.89 1.04 25.96
CA SER A 126 -5.75 0.46 26.97
C SER A 126 -6.36 -0.87 26.46
N ALA A 127 -6.71 -1.78 27.36
CA ALA A 127 -7.34 -3.05 26.98
C ALA A 127 -8.70 -2.89 26.26
N ALA A 128 -9.31 -1.70 26.40
CA ALA A 128 -10.55 -1.31 25.73
C ALA A 128 -10.32 -0.55 24.42
N ALA A 129 -9.10 -0.08 24.15
CA ALA A 129 -8.73 0.58 22.91
C ALA A 129 -8.54 -0.44 21.79
N VAL A 130 -8.85 -0.03 20.56
CA VAL A 130 -8.69 -0.89 19.39
C VAL A 130 -7.20 -1.18 19.15
N PRO A 131 -6.77 -2.40 18.85
CA PRO A 131 -7.58 -3.60 18.82
C PRO A 131 -7.76 -4.16 20.23
N PHE A 132 -9.02 -4.27 20.65
CA PHE A 132 -9.43 -4.70 21.98
C PHE A 132 -9.29 -6.23 22.13
N GLY A 133 -9.26 -6.72 23.36
CA GLY A 133 -9.43 -8.15 23.65
C GLY A 133 -8.21 -9.04 23.32
N PRO A 134 -8.40 -10.23 22.69
CA PRO A 134 -7.42 -11.34 22.70
C PRO A 134 -6.35 -11.31 21.61
N VAL A 135 -6.29 -10.25 20.79
CA VAL A 135 -5.31 -10.19 19.70
C VAL A 135 -3.91 -9.94 20.23
N SER A 136 -2.97 -10.76 19.79
CA SER A 136 -1.57 -10.64 20.21
C SER A 136 -0.93 -9.36 19.68
N THR A 137 0.09 -8.85 20.38
CA THR A 137 0.90 -7.73 19.89
C THR A 137 1.44 -7.98 18.48
N ALA A 138 1.80 -9.23 18.15
CA ALA A 138 2.25 -9.59 16.81
C ALA A 138 1.17 -9.36 15.74
N HIS A 139 -0.10 -9.64 16.05
CA HIS A 139 -1.22 -9.35 15.16
C HIS A 139 -1.34 -7.84 14.91
N VAL A 140 -1.24 -7.04 15.97
CA VAL A 140 -1.27 -5.57 15.88
C VAL A 140 -0.17 -5.02 14.97
N VAL A 141 1.06 -5.46 15.20
CA VAL A 141 2.25 -5.08 14.41
C VAL A 141 2.09 -5.49 12.95
N ALA A 142 1.54 -6.68 12.70
CA ALA A 142 1.24 -7.15 11.35
C ALA A 142 0.20 -6.25 10.66
N VAL A 143 -0.87 -5.85 11.35
CA VAL A 143 -1.85 -4.89 10.79
C VAL A 143 -1.18 -3.54 10.48
N MET A 144 -0.36 -3.02 11.37
CA MET A 144 0.35 -1.75 11.13
C MET A 144 1.25 -1.82 9.89
N ALA A 145 1.97 -2.93 9.70
CA ALA A 145 2.80 -3.15 8.51
C ALA A 145 1.93 -3.29 7.25
N ALA A 146 0.85 -4.06 7.36
CA ALA A 146 -0.07 -4.32 6.27
C ALA A 146 -0.84 -3.08 5.81
N LEU A 147 -1.10 -2.12 6.70
CA LEU A 147 -1.88 -0.93 6.41
C LEU A 147 -1.03 0.33 6.22
N GLY A 148 0.21 0.35 6.71
CA GLY A 148 1.11 1.49 6.50
C GLY A 148 2.21 1.23 5.49
N VAL A 149 3.01 0.18 5.72
CA VAL A 149 4.24 -0.06 4.96
C VAL A 149 3.95 -0.58 3.55
N VAL A 150 3.14 -1.64 3.44
CA VAL A 150 2.90 -2.28 2.13
C VAL A 150 2.12 -1.35 1.18
N PRO A 151 1.06 -0.65 1.61
CA PRO A 151 0.39 0.40 0.85
C PRO A 151 1.29 1.50 0.28
N ALA A 152 2.31 1.92 1.03
CA ALA A 152 3.27 2.93 0.57
C ALA A 152 4.10 2.46 -0.63
N ILE A 153 4.24 1.14 -0.83
CA ILE A 153 4.86 0.52 -2.01
C ILE A 153 3.80 0.29 -3.10
N GLY A 154 2.65 -0.28 -2.72
CA GLY A 154 1.61 -0.70 -3.64
C GLY A 154 1.02 0.46 -4.44
N GLY A 155 0.81 1.62 -3.81
CA GLY A 155 0.24 2.80 -4.47
C GLY A 155 1.10 3.30 -5.65
N PRO A 156 2.39 3.58 -5.46
CA PRO A 156 3.32 3.89 -6.54
C PRO A 156 3.34 2.83 -7.65
N LEU A 157 3.41 1.55 -7.30
CA LEU A 157 3.43 0.46 -8.29
C LEU A 157 2.14 0.35 -9.09
N LEU A 158 0.99 0.59 -8.45
CA LEU A 158 -0.28 0.71 -9.14
C LEU A 158 -0.28 1.92 -10.09
N GLY A 159 0.29 3.05 -9.67
CA GLY A 159 0.47 4.24 -10.51
C GLY A 159 1.32 3.97 -11.75
N LEU A 160 2.37 3.14 -11.60
CA LEU A 160 3.19 2.64 -12.70
C LEU A 160 2.35 1.84 -13.71
N VAL A 161 1.60 0.84 -13.24
CA VAL A 161 0.75 -0.01 -14.10
C VAL A 161 -0.33 0.79 -14.80
N VAL A 162 -1.11 1.57 -14.05
CA VAL A 162 -2.21 2.38 -14.57
C VAL A 162 -1.72 3.30 -15.68
N THR A 163 -0.56 3.92 -15.49
CA THR A 163 -0.03 4.86 -16.49
C THR A 163 0.50 4.16 -17.73
N ARG A 164 1.10 2.97 -17.59
CA ARG A 164 1.55 2.14 -18.73
C ARG A 164 0.37 1.70 -19.60
N TRP A 165 -0.68 1.18 -18.98
CA TRP A 165 -1.83 0.60 -19.68
C TRP A 165 -2.88 1.63 -20.12
N LEU A 166 -3.00 2.74 -19.39
CA LEU A 166 -3.99 3.79 -19.64
C LEU A 166 -3.29 5.17 -19.68
N PRO A 167 -2.58 5.50 -20.78
CA PRO A 167 -1.71 6.68 -20.85
C PRO A 167 -2.46 8.03 -20.88
N GLN A 168 -3.80 8.00 -20.98
CA GLN A 168 -4.66 9.17 -21.03
C GLN A 168 -4.46 10.08 -19.80
N ARG A 169 -4.60 11.39 -20.00
CA ARG A 169 -4.48 12.37 -18.91
C ARG A 169 -5.62 12.17 -17.90
N GLY A 170 -5.33 12.28 -16.61
CA GLY A 170 -6.35 12.17 -15.55
C GLY A 170 -6.69 10.76 -15.09
N VAL A 171 -6.40 9.70 -15.86
CA VAL A 171 -6.76 8.32 -15.46
C VAL A 171 -6.14 7.90 -14.13
N THR A 172 -4.88 8.28 -13.87
CA THR A 172 -4.25 8.00 -12.57
C THR A 172 -4.98 8.68 -11.41
N ALA A 173 -5.47 9.91 -11.61
CA ALA A 173 -6.23 10.61 -10.57
C ALA A 173 -7.60 9.93 -10.34
N ILE A 174 -8.27 9.51 -11.41
CA ILE A 174 -9.52 8.73 -11.32
C ILE A 174 -9.27 7.40 -10.60
N ALA A 175 -8.17 6.71 -10.92
CA ALA A 175 -7.78 5.47 -10.25
C ALA A 175 -7.49 5.69 -8.75
N ALA A 176 -6.79 6.76 -8.39
CA ALA A 176 -6.56 7.13 -7.00
C ALA A 176 -7.88 7.41 -6.25
N VAL A 177 -8.81 8.17 -6.86
CA VAL A 177 -10.15 8.42 -6.30
C VAL A 177 -10.93 7.11 -6.15
N ALA A 178 -10.93 6.25 -7.17
CA ALA A 178 -11.59 4.95 -7.10
C ALA A 178 -11.01 4.08 -5.98
N VAL A 179 -9.68 4.06 -5.83
CA VAL A 179 -9.03 3.33 -4.74
C VAL A 179 -9.49 3.85 -3.38
N VAL A 180 -9.54 5.17 -3.17
CA VAL A 180 -10.02 5.77 -1.92
C VAL A 180 -11.49 5.45 -1.68
N LEU A 181 -12.35 5.59 -2.69
CA LEU A 181 -13.78 5.30 -2.57
C LEU A 181 -14.05 3.84 -2.23
N VAL A 182 -13.44 2.88 -2.95
CA VAL A 182 -13.61 1.46 -2.65
C VAL A 182 -13.05 1.12 -1.27
N THR A 183 -11.93 1.72 -0.88
CA THR A 183 -11.37 1.56 0.47
C THR A 183 -12.36 2.02 1.54
N ILE A 184 -13.01 3.18 1.38
CA ILE A 184 -14.02 3.68 2.32
C ILE A 184 -15.23 2.73 2.41
N LEU A 185 -15.69 2.19 1.29
CA LEU A 185 -16.82 1.25 1.25
C LEU A 185 -16.48 -0.10 1.90
N LEU A 186 -15.21 -0.52 1.86
CA LEU A 186 -14.73 -1.81 2.37
C LEU A 186 -14.00 -1.71 3.72
N GLN A 187 -13.94 -0.52 4.32
CA GLN A 187 -13.29 -0.22 5.60
C GLN A 187 -13.98 -0.81 6.85
N GLY A 188 -15.02 -1.62 6.66
CA GLY A 188 -15.83 -2.17 7.76
C GLY A 188 -17.02 -1.29 8.17
N ASN A 189 -17.22 -0.13 7.53
CA ASN A 189 -18.35 0.77 7.78
C ASN A 189 -19.71 0.12 7.47
N PHE A 190 -19.74 -0.88 6.59
CA PHE A 190 -20.94 -1.60 6.17
C PHE A 190 -20.79 -3.08 6.53
N GLU A 191 -21.67 -3.60 7.38
CA GLU A 191 -21.64 -5.02 7.79
C GLU A 191 -21.69 -5.98 6.59
N ALA A 192 -22.47 -5.62 5.56
CA ALA A 192 -22.58 -6.39 4.33
C ALA A 192 -21.23 -6.56 3.58
N THR A 193 -20.26 -5.68 3.81
CA THR A 193 -18.94 -5.73 3.15
C THR A 193 -17.88 -6.46 3.95
N TRP A 194 -18.15 -6.86 5.20
CA TRP A 194 -17.16 -7.50 6.07
C TRP A 194 -16.59 -8.80 5.51
N ARG A 195 -17.42 -9.61 4.85
CA ARG A 195 -16.94 -10.86 4.22
C ARG A 195 -16.05 -10.62 3.01
N TRP A 196 -16.15 -9.45 2.40
CA TRP A 196 -15.48 -9.10 1.15
C TRP A 196 -14.25 -8.22 1.37
N HIS A 197 -14.04 -7.70 2.58
CA HIS A 197 -12.95 -6.78 2.85
C HIS A 197 -11.62 -7.39 2.38
N VAL A 198 -11.28 -8.61 2.81
CA VAL A 198 -10.07 -9.35 2.42
C VAL A 198 -9.83 -9.48 0.91
N VAL A 199 -10.78 -9.22 0.00
CA VAL A 199 -10.46 -9.26 -1.45
C VAL A 199 -9.76 -7.97 -1.88
N TRP A 200 -10.05 -6.85 -1.23
CA TRP A 200 -9.56 -5.54 -1.62
C TRP A 200 -8.20 -5.21 -0.99
N PRO A 201 -7.17 -4.85 -1.77
CA PRO A 201 -5.82 -4.66 -1.23
C PRO A 201 -5.67 -3.55 -0.18
N TRP A 202 -6.53 -2.55 -0.19
CA TRP A 202 -6.53 -1.43 0.77
C TRP A 202 -7.73 -1.51 1.70
N VAL A 203 -7.70 -2.44 2.65
CA VAL A 203 -8.78 -2.63 3.63
C VAL A 203 -8.39 -2.12 4.98
N TYR A 204 -9.36 -2.00 5.86
CA TYR A 204 -9.10 -1.88 7.28
C TYR A 204 -9.45 -3.17 7.98
N TRP A 205 -8.60 -3.54 8.93
CA TRP A 205 -8.83 -4.67 9.82
C TRP A 205 -9.67 -4.29 11.03
N TYR A 206 -9.85 -2.98 11.26
CA TYR A 206 -10.64 -2.42 12.34
C TYR A 206 -11.49 -1.27 11.81
N GLY A 207 -12.76 -1.22 12.17
CA GLY A 207 -13.66 -0.17 11.70
C GLY A 207 -14.74 0.20 12.72
N PRO A 208 -15.26 1.44 12.66
CA PRO A 208 -16.40 1.84 13.47
C PRO A 208 -17.70 1.24 12.91
N LEU A 209 -18.55 0.73 13.79
CA LEU A 209 -19.93 0.29 13.55
C LEU A 209 -20.91 1.46 13.65
N SER A 210 -20.64 2.58 12.97
CA SER A 210 -21.49 3.78 13.11
C SER A 210 -22.62 3.90 12.09
N TRP A 211 -22.61 3.13 10.98
CA TRP A 211 -23.57 3.29 9.88
C TRP A 211 -24.63 2.18 9.79
N GLY A 212 -24.73 1.35 10.84
CA GLY A 212 -25.74 0.30 10.98
C GLY A 212 -27.10 0.83 11.46
N SER A 213 -28.17 0.08 11.14
CA SER A 213 -29.59 0.42 11.33
C SER A 213 -30.07 0.69 12.77
N THR A 214 -29.22 0.58 13.79
CA THR A 214 -29.67 0.62 15.19
C THR A 214 -29.76 2.01 15.81
N GLY A 215 -29.24 3.08 15.21
CA GLY A 215 -29.52 4.47 15.63
C GLY A 215 -29.24 4.79 17.12
N THR A 216 -28.54 3.92 17.86
CA THR A 216 -28.37 4.02 19.32
C THR A 216 -27.35 5.07 19.74
N GLY A 217 -26.78 5.83 18.80
CA GLY A 217 -25.81 6.91 19.07
C GLY A 217 -24.45 6.44 19.62
N SER A 218 -24.27 5.14 19.86
CA SER A 218 -23.06 4.55 20.42
C SER A 218 -22.19 3.92 19.32
N THR A 219 -21.08 4.56 18.96
CA THR A 219 -20.07 3.96 18.07
C THR A 219 -19.40 2.80 18.78
N SER A 220 -19.64 1.56 18.33
CA SER A 220 -18.84 0.40 18.70
C SER A 220 -17.77 0.14 17.64
N TRP A 221 -16.67 -0.52 18.00
CA TRP A 221 -15.64 -0.92 17.04
C TRP A 221 -15.71 -2.41 16.77
N VAL A 222 -15.33 -2.79 15.56
CA VAL A 222 -15.21 -4.19 15.15
C VAL A 222 -13.79 -4.49 14.70
N ALA A 223 -13.26 -5.65 15.11
CA ALA A 223 -12.11 -6.27 14.49
C ALA A 223 -12.59 -7.33 13.50
N LEU A 224 -12.16 -7.21 12.24
CA LEU A 224 -12.62 -8.06 11.16
C LEU A 224 -11.87 -9.42 11.13
N PRO A 225 -12.54 -10.50 10.69
CA PRO A 225 -11.95 -11.84 10.66
C PRO A 225 -10.82 -11.95 9.63
N GLY A 226 -9.84 -12.80 9.93
CA GLY A 226 -8.76 -13.16 9.03
C GLY A 226 -7.34 -12.97 9.59
N SER A 227 -6.34 -13.30 8.76
CA SER A 227 -4.92 -13.28 9.13
C SER A 227 -4.16 -12.12 8.47
N PRO A 228 -3.71 -11.12 9.26
CA PRO A 228 -2.92 -10.01 8.73
C PRO A 228 -1.53 -10.46 8.22
N PHE A 229 -0.99 -11.58 8.71
CA PHE A 229 0.27 -12.12 8.24
C PHE A 229 0.17 -12.66 6.81
N ALA A 230 -0.85 -13.50 6.55
CA ALA A 230 -1.14 -13.98 5.20
C ALA A 230 -1.51 -12.80 4.28
N TRP A 231 -2.17 -11.78 4.84
CA TRP A 231 -2.55 -10.58 4.11
C TRP A 231 -1.35 -9.76 3.62
N ILE A 232 -0.29 -9.64 4.43
CA ILE A 232 0.98 -9.03 4.00
C ILE A 232 1.54 -9.78 2.79
N VAL A 233 1.56 -11.11 2.83
CA VAL A 233 2.05 -11.93 1.71
C VAL A 233 1.21 -11.70 0.46
N TYR A 234 -0.12 -11.65 0.59
CA TYR A 234 -1.02 -11.31 -0.49
C TYR A 234 -0.70 -9.94 -1.10
N GLN A 235 -0.60 -8.89 -0.29
CA GLN A 235 -0.32 -7.55 -0.78
C GLN A 235 1.07 -7.44 -1.43
N LEU A 236 2.09 -8.11 -0.89
CA LEU A 236 3.43 -8.17 -1.50
C LEU A 236 3.39 -8.89 -2.85
N ALA A 237 2.60 -9.97 -2.97
CA ALA A 237 2.37 -10.64 -4.24
C ALA A 237 1.66 -9.71 -5.25
N LEU A 238 0.68 -8.92 -4.82
CA LEU A 238 0.05 -7.90 -5.68
C LEU A 238 1.03 -6.79 -6.11
N CYS A 239 1.91 -6.35 -5.21
CA CYS A 239 2.98 -5.41 -5.55
C CYS A 239 3.91 -5.99 -6.62
N ALA A 240 4.33 -7.26 -6.45
CA ALA A 240 5.13 -7.96 -7.45
C ALA A 240 4.38 -8.13 -8.78
N LEU A 241 3.08 -8.43 -8.75
CA LEU A 241 2.24 -8.49 -9.95
C LEU A 241 2.22 -7.15 -10.68
N CYS A 242 2.16 -6.02 -9.97
CA CYS A 242 2.22 -4.71 -10.62
C CYS A 242 3.50 -4.53 -11.44
N VAL A 243 4.65 -4.94 -10.90
CA VAL A 243 5.93 -4.88 -11.63
C VAL A 243 5.91 -5.82 -12.84
N VAL A 244 5.48 -7.07 -12.67
CA VAL A 244 5.44 -8.06 -13.75
C VAL A 244 4.46 -7.65 -14.86
N VAL A 245 3.29 -7.12 -14.51
CA VAL A 245 2.27 -6.64 -15.46
C VAL A 245 2.74 -5.37 -16.19
N ALA A 246 3.43 -4.47 -15.52
CA ALA A 246 4.06 -3.33 -16.18
C ALA A 246 5.11 -3.79 -17.20
N MET A 247 5.98 -4.73 -16.80
CA MET A 247 6.99 -5.30 -17.70
C MET A 247 6.39 -6.13 -18.85
N TRP A 248 5.23 -6.75 -18.64
CA TRP A 248 4.53 -7.51 -19.68
C TRP A 248 4.00 -6.61 -20.80
N HIS A 249 3.64 -5.37 -20.47
CA HIS A 249 3.17 -4.38 -21.42
C HIS A 249 4.30 -3.83 -22.31
N ASP A 250 5.53 -3.75 -21.79
CA ASP A 250 6.68 -3.21 -22.50
C ASP A 250 6.90 -3.92 -23.86
N ALA A 251 7.21 -3.16 -24.90
CA ALA A 251 7.29 -3.67 -26.28
C ALA A 251 8.35 -4.77 -26.45
N GLU A 252 9.47 -4.67 -25.73
CA GLU A 252 10.58 -5.64 -25.77
C GLU A 252 10.43 -6.80 -24.78
N SER A 253 9.21 -7.04 -24.26
CA SER A 253 8.97 -8.06 -23.24
C SER A 253 9.16 -9.48 -23.78
N ASP A 254 10.01 -10.27 -23.10
CA ASP A 254 10.07 -11.72 -23.29
C ASP A 254 8.90 -12.38 -22.54
N ARG A 255 7.73 -12.33 -23.17
CA ARG A 255 6.47 -12.86 -22.62
C ARG A 255 6.57 -14.34 -22.26
N SER A 256 7.39 -15.11 -22.98
CA SER A 256 7.57 -16.54 -22.71
C SER A 256 8.19 -16.78 -21.34
N ARG A 257 9.18 -15.97 -20.96
CA ARG A 257 9.85 -16.03 -19.64
C ARG A 257 9.04 -15.36 -18.54
N LEU A 258 8.29 -14.30 -18.85
CA LEU A 258 7.47 -13.61 -17.87
C LEU A 258 6.20 -14.39 -17.50
N ARG A 259 5.71 -15.27 -18.38
CA ARG A 259 4.45 -16.00 -18.17
C ARG A 259 4.49 -16.91 -16.93
N PRO A 260 5.52 -17.77 -16.74
CA PRO A 260 5.60 -18.58 -15.53
C PRO A 260 5.73 -17.72 -14.26
N VAL A 261 6.45 -16.59 -14.32
CA VAL A 261 6.57 -15.66 -13.18
C VAL A 261 5.21 -15.05 -12.85
N LEU A 262 4.47 -14.58 -13.85
CA LEU A 262 3.12 -14.04 -13.67
C LEU A 262 2.19 -15.07 -13.04
N LEU A 263 2.16 -16.29 -13.59
CA LEU A 263 1.31 -17.38 -13.07
C LEU A 263 1.70 -17.78 -11.65
N ALA A 264 2.99 -17.88 -11.34
CA ALA A 264 3.47 -18.18 -10.01
C ALA A 264 3.07 -17.09 -9.00
N THR A 265 3.23 -15.82 -9.35
CA THR A 265 2.84 -14.71 -8.45
C THR A 265 1.33 -14.65 -8.26
N VAL A 266 0.52 -14.94 -9.30
CA VAL A 266 -0.93 -15.07 -9.17
C VAL A 266 -1.28 -16.22 -8.22
N ALA A 267 -0.66 -17.39 -8.38
CA ALA A 267 -0.90 -18.54 -7.50
C ALA A 267 -0.55 -18.21 -6.04
N VAL A 268 0.58 -17.54 -5.79
CA VAL A 268 0.96 -17.07 -4.44
C VAL A 268 -0.07 -16.10 -3.87
N ALA A 269 -0.54 -15.13 -4.67
CA ALA A 269 -1.57 -14.20 -4.24
C ALA A 269 -2.88 -14.93 -3.85
N VAL A 270 -3.34 -15.87 -4.68
CA VAL A 270 -4.56 -16.65 -4.40
C VAL A 270 -4.40 -17.49 -3.13
N VAL A 271 -3.27 -18.20 -2.97
CA VAL A 271 -3.01 -19.00 -1.77
C VAL A 271 -2.94 -18.13 -0.52
N ALA A 272 -2.26 -16.98 -0.59
CA ALA A 272 -2.19 -16.04 0.51
C ALA A 272 -3.56 -15.44 0.86
N LEU A 273 -4.38 -15.10 -0.13
CA LEU A 273 -5.75 -14.63 0.06
C LEU A 273 -6.62 -15.68 0.76
N VAL A 274 -6.58 -16.93 0.30
CA VAL A 274 -7.29 -18.05 0.93
C VAL A 274 -6.79 -18.26 2.36
N ALA A 275 -5.48 -18.19 2.59
CA ALA A 275 -4.90 -18.27 3.93
C ALA A 275 -5.32 -17.09 4.82
N THR A 276 -5.48 -15.88 4.27
CA THR A 276 -6.05 -14.74 5.00
C THR A 276 -7.48 -15.01 5.46
N MET A 277 -8.30 -15.65 4.62
CA MET A 277 -9.68 -16.01 4.95
C MET A 277 -9.77 -17.18 5.95
N ALA A 278 -8.86 -18.14 5.86
CA ALA A 278 -8.93 -19.39 6.63
C ALA A 278 -8.20 -19.34 7.98
N LEU A 279 -7.26 -18.40 8.16
CA LEU A 279 -6.42 -18.27 9.35
C LEU A 279 -6.71 -16.96 10.09
N GLY A 280 -6.24 -16.86 11.34
CA GLY A 280 -6.36 -15.64 12.14
C GLY A 280 -7.65 -15.59 12.93
N LEU A 281 -8.32 -14.42 12.97
CA LEU A 281 -9.58 -14.28 13.69
C LEU A 281 -10.70 -15.03 12.94
N PRO A 282 -11.41 -15.99 13.59
CA PRO A 282 -12.42 -16.80 12.90
C PRO A 282 -13.72 -16.05 12.63
N GLU A 283 -14.04 -15.06 13.47
CA GLU A 283 -15.25 -14.25 13.38
C GLU A 283 -14.94 -12.80 13.75
N ALA A 284 -15.84 -11.90 13.36
CA ALA A 284 -15.74 -10.50 13.73
C ALA A 284 -15.89 -10.37 15.26
N VAL A 285 -14.96 -9.65 15.89
CA VAL A 285 -15.00 -9.42 17.34
C VAL A 285 -15.49 -8.00 17.57
N HIS A 286 -16.46 -7.81 18.46
CA HIS A 286 -17.03 -6.50 18.79
C HIS A 286 -16.44 -5.95 20.09
N ASN A 287 -16.17 -4.65 20.13
CA ASN A 287 -15.75 -3.99 21.36
C ASN A 287 -16.95 -3.96 22.33
N PRO A 288 -16.84 -4.58 23.53
CA PRO A 288 -17.93 -4.54 24.50
C PRO A 288 -18.16 -3.15 25.11
N VAL A 289 -17.21 -2.21 24.95
CA VAL A 289 -17.31 -0.84 25.47
C VAL A 289 -17.76 0.11 24.36
N SER A 290 -18.91 0.75 24.57
CA SER A 290 -19.43 1.82 23.70
C SER A 290 -18.67 3.13 23.91
N GLY A 291 -18.39 3.87 22.84
CA GLY A 291 -17.99 5.29 22.94
C GLY A 291 -16.51 5.55 23.21
N LEU A 292 -15.71 4.55 23.58
CA LEU A 292 -14.24 4.64 23.52
C LEU A 292 -13.79 4.30 22.10
N SER A 293 -14.22 5.14 21.16
CA SER A 293 -13.66 5.20 19.84
C SER A 293 -12.45 6.13 19.74
N PHE A 294 -12.11 6.75 20.86
CA PHE A 294 -11.08 7.75 21.01
C PHE A 294 -10.40 7.44 22.34
#